data_AF-A0A934SQP4-F1
#
_entry.id   AF-A0A934SQP4-F1
#
_cell.length_a   1.000
_cell.length_b   1.000
_cell.length_c   1.000
_cell.angle_alpha   90.00
_cell.angle_beta   90.00
_cell.angle_gamma   90.00
#
_symmetry.space_group_name_H-M   'P 1'
#
loop_
_entity.id
_entity.type
_entity.pdbx_description
1 polymer ?
#
loop_
_entity_poly.entity_id
_entity_poly.type
_entity_poly.pdbx_seq_one_letter_code
_entity_poly.pdbx_strand_id
1 'polypeptide(L)'
;MRIDVATLRTARGSHSLRLRLAERFASRLVGLIGAPALGIDEGMLITRCRAVHTCFMRQSLDLVFLDAGGRVLCCVPRVPPWRAHRAAGAAHTLELAPGSIAYYRIAPGDRLEHARLSPPCTGLKSQRGAAMVEFVIIAPVLTMIGLGVLQASLLYFARNGVNHAAFLAARAGSMHNASLASIRDAYLRGLAPLYGGGANDVEIAAARVRAGADMRGNLRIELLNPGRASFDDFNDPALQALLKTGARVIPNSGLAFRDPARIGPTSQQNLFDANLLKLRITHGYAPKVPLVRRLMQAALQAHDAAGGGDAFVRRLHAEGRIDMVSEVTLHMHSDAIEWSEPVWISPADGKEPAPQPPADMPPSTHPPGTGVPGPGVGAPQTPTPAIGQDPPVCGAWGCFSCRAEVQPTQSYALSADVLFNFDQATLRADGLADLDALIEEAKAAQAEGQGIASVRVSGYTDQLGSEAVNARLSTARAEAVRDYLKSRGFPDVPISVRGMGAAEPKVALEACAGTQEERIACLAPNRRVVVEITRAQKEK
;
A
#
# COMPACT_ATOMS: atom_id res chain seq x y z
N MET A 1 -35.42 10.82 -10.56
CA MET A 1 -36.36 9.83 -11.14
C MET A 1 -37.77 10.28 -10.84
N ARG A 2 -38.73 10.06 -11.75
CA ARG A 2 -40.14 10.38 -11.51
C ARG A 2 -40.73 9.33 -10.55
N ILE A 3 -41.55 9.78 -9.61
CA ILE A 3 -42.30 8.91 -8.69
C ILE A 3 -43.76 8.94 -9.14
N ASP A 4 -44.31 7.78 -9.45
CA ASP A 4 -45.72 7.60 -9.81
C ASP A 4 -46.35 6.55 -8.87
N VAL A 5 -47.68 6.56 -8.76
CA VAL A 5 -48.43 5.58 -7.97
C VAL A 5 -48.92 4.46 -8.87
N ALA A 6 -48.73 3.21 -8.44
CA ALA A 6 -49.22 2.02 -9.13
C ALA A 6 -50.11 1.19 -8.21
N THR A 7 -51.03 0.42 -8.81
CA THR A 7 -51.91 -0.47 -8.05
C THR A 7 -51.50 -1.93 -8.30
N LEU A 8 -51.05 -2.61 -7.25
CA LEU A 8 -50.77 -4.03 -7.27
C LEU A 8 -52.02 -4.81 -6.85
N ARG A 9 -52.57 -5.64 -7.74
CA ARG A 9 -53.67 -6.55 -7.45
C ARG A 9 -53.11 -7.95 -7.16
N THR A 10 -53.36 -8.42 -5.95
CA THR A 10 -53.06 -9.78 -5.50
C THR A 10 -54.32 -10.48 -5.01
N ALA A 11 -54.20 -11.76 -4.65
CA ALA A 11 -55.29 -12.50 -4.01
C ALA A 11 -55.80 -11.86 -2.69
N ARG A 12 -55.02 -10.97 -2.05
CA ARG A 12 -55.44 -10.22 -0.84
C ARG A 12 -56.21 -8.94 -1.13
N GLY A 13 -56.25 -8.49 -2.38
CA GLY A 13 -56.92 -7.25 -2.76
C GLY A 13 -56.01 -6.32 -3.56
N SER A 14 -56.36 -5.03 -3.57
CA SER A 14 -55.64 -4.00 -4.30
C SER A 14 -54.78 -3.17 -3.35
N HIS A 15 -53.49 -3.05 -3.65
CA HIS A 15 -52.49 -2.36 -2.85
C HIS A 15 -51.89 -1.20 -3.64
N SER A 16 -51.64 -0.06 -2.99
CA SER A 16 -51.03 1.11 -3.62
C SER A 16 -49.52 1.12 -3.38
N LEU A 17 -48.72 1.25 -4.43
CA LEU A 17 -47.27 1.32 -4.36
C LEU A 17 -46.76 2.63 -4.95
N ARG A 18 -45.79 3.27 -4.28
CA ARG A 18 -45.06 4.43 -4.80
C ARG A 18 -43.83 3.97 -5.58
N LEU A 19 -43.88 4.09 -6.90
CA LEU A 19 -42.85 3.57 -7.80
C LEU A 19 -41.97 4.67 -8.39
N ARG A 20 -40.66 4.52 -8.21
CA ARG A 20 -39.66 5.26 -8.99
C ARG A 20 -39.58 4.65 -10.39
N LEU A 21 -39.64 5.47 -11.42
CA LEU A 21 -39.59 5.00 -12.81
C LEU A 21 -38.18 5.09 -13.40
N ALA A 22 -37.66 3.96 -13.87
CA ALA A 22 -36.44 3.86 -14.66
C ALA A 22 -36.77 3.58 -16.14
N GLU A 23 -36.89 4.64 -16.92
CA GLU A 23 -37.33 4.59 -18.33
C GLU A 23 -36.19 4.78 -19.33
N ARG A 24 -35.15 5.54 -18.94
CA ARG A 24 -33.96 5.84 -19.74
C ARG A 24 -32.82 4.91 -19.36
N PHE A 25 -31.87 4.69 -20.25
CA PHE A 25 -30.72 3.83 -19.96
C PHE A 25 -29.93 4.27 -18.74
N ALA A 26 -29.57 5.56 -18.62
CA ALA A 26 -28.85 6.06 -17.44
C ALA A 26 -29.61 5.76 -16.13
N SER A 27 -30.94 5.94 -16.11
CA SER A 27 -31.76 5.58 -14.94
C SER A 27 -31.86 4.08 -14.70
N ARG A 28 -31.77 3.24 -15.74
CA ARG A 28 -31.78 1.78 -15.63
C ARG A 28 -30.43 1.19 -15.19
N LEU A 29 -29.33 1.80 -15.64
CA LEU A 29 -27.97 1.41 -15.29
C LEU A 29 -27.64 1.78 -13.83
N VAL A 30 -28.08 2.95 -13.39
CA VAL A 30 -27.95 3.38 -12.00
C VAL A 30 -28.92 2.59 -11.11
N GLY A 31 -30.16 2.36 -11.53
CA GLY A 31 -31.15 1.64 -10.74
C GLY A 31 -31.29 2.23 -9.33
N LEU A 32 -31.13 1.39 -8.30
CA LEU A 32 -31.11 1.78 -6.89
C LEU A 32 -29.69 1.95 -6.31
N ILE A 33 -28.64 2.00 -7.12
CA ILE A 33 -27.25 2.19 -6.65
C ILE A 33 -27.14 3.56 -5.95
N GLY A 34 -26.75 3.54 -4.68
CA GLY A 34 -26.63 4.74 -3.84
C GLY A 34 -27.96 5.35 -3.39
N ALA A 35 -29.10 4.76 -3.77
CA ALA A 35 -30.41 5.22 -3.33
C ALA A 35 -30.69 4.81 -1.87
N PRO A 36 -31.49 5.59 -1.11
CA PRO A 36 -31.94 5.17 0.21
C PRO A 36 -32.80 3.91 0.13
N ALA A 37 -32.80 3.15 1.23
CA ALA A 37 -33.58 1.93 1.40
C ALA A 37 -35.04 2.15 0.99
N LEU A 38 -35.61 1.20 0.26
CA LEU A 38 -37.03 1.24 -0.08
C LEU A 38 -37.86 0.91 1.16
N GLY A 39 -38.94 1.67 1.39
CA GLY A 39 -40.01 1.28 2.30
C GLY A 39 -40.86 0.14 1.71
N ILE A 40 -41.70 -0.49 2.54
CA ILE A 40 -42.53 -1.64 2.11
C ILE A 40 -43.51 -1.28 0.98
N ASP A 41 -44.05 -0.06 0.98
CA ASP A 41 -44.94 0.46 -0.08
C ASP A 41 -44.18 1.21 -1.19
N GLU A 42 -42.84 1.17 -1.19
CA GLU A 42 -41.99 1.81 -2.21
C GLU A 42 -41.33 0.78 -3.12
N GLY A 43 -41.18 1.13 -4.40
CA GLY A 43 -40.53 0.27 -5.39
C GLY A 43 -39.88 1.02 -6.52
N MET A 44 -39.17 0.30 -7.38
CA MET A 44 -38.66 0.79 -8.65
C MET A 44 -39.26 -0.04 -9.78
N LEU A 45 -39.89 0.61 -10.76
CA LEU A 45 -40.29 -0.05 -12.00
C LEU A 45 -39.25 0.22 -13.08
N ILE A 46 -38.53 -0.83 -13.44
CA ILE A 46 -37.58 -0.83 -14.54
C ILE A 46 -38.31 -1.31 -15.80
N THR A 47 -38.65 -0.36 -16.67
CA THR A 47 -39.36 -0.67 -17.91
C THR A 47 -38.41 -1.28 -18.96
N ARG A 48 -38.92 -2.19 -19.81
CA ARG A 48 -38.13 -2.84 -20.87
C ARG A 48 -36.89 -3.55 -20.33
N CYS A 49 -37.07 -4.26 -19.21
CA CYS A 49 -36.02 -4.95 -18.48
C CYS A 49 -36.43 -6.41 -18.25
N ARG A 50 -35.55 -7.32 -18.66
CA ARG A 50 -35.74 -8.78 -18.52
C ARG A 50 -34.67 -9.43 -17.64
N ALA A 51 -33.68 -8.65 -17.25
CA ALA A 51 -32.54 -9.09 -16.46
C ALA A 51 -32.07 -7.92 -15.60
N VAL A 52 -31.85 -8.19 -14.32
CA VAL A 52 -31.45 -7.20 -13.31
C VAL A 52 -30.26 -7.77 -12.56
N HIS A 53 -29.34 -6.89 -12.15
CA HIS A 53 -28.25 -7.23 -11.25
C HIS A 53 -28.35 -6.43 -9.95
N THR A 54 -27.82 -6.98 -8.87
CA THR A 54 -27.66 -6.33 -7.57
C THR A 54 -26.19 -5.96 -7.29
N CYS A 55 -25.36 -5.82 -8.33
CA CYS A 55 -24.00 -5.29 -8.20
C CYS A 55 -24.03 -3.89 -7.56
N PHE A 56 -23.10 -3.64 -6.63
CA PHE A 56 -22.99 -2.37 -5.89
C PHE A 56 -24.20 -1.99 -5.01
N MET A 57 -25.13 -2.93 -4.77
CA MET A 57 -26.23 -2.75 -3.82
C MET A 57 -25.78 -3.01 -2.39
N ARG A 58 -26.28 -2.23 -1.42
CA ARG A 58 -25.99 -2.41 0.02
C ARG A 58 -27.02 -3.28 0.74
N GLN A 59 -28.14 -3.59 0.10
CA GLN A 59 -29.29 -4.29 0.68
C GLN A 59 -29.81 -5.35 -0.28
N SER A 60 -30.53 -6.35 0.25
CA SER A 60 -31.25 -7.32 -0.56
C SER A 60 -32.54 -6.72 -1.13
N LEU A 61 -33.00 -7.25 -2.25
CA LEU A 61 -34.20 -6.80 -2.94
C LEU A 61 -35.16 -7.95 -3.23
N ASP A 62 -36.44 -7.64 -3.26
CA ASP A 62 -37.46 -8.53 -3.80
C ASP A 62 -37.67 -8.17 -5.28
N LEU A 63 -37.46 -9.12 -6.20
CA LEU A 63 -37.61 -8.90 -7.64
C LEU A 63 -38.90 -9.55 -8.15
N VAL A 64 -39.72 -8.78 -8.86
CA VAL A 64 -40.94 -9.26 -9.50
C VAL A 64 -40.82 -9.01 -11.01
N PHE A 65 -40.78 -10.07 -11.79
CA PHE A 65 -40.70 -9.97 -13.25
C PHE A 65 -42.11 -9.94 -13.85
N LEU A 66 -42.35 -8.99 -14.75
CA LEU A 66 -43.66 -8.70 -15.32
C LEU A 66 -43.67 -8.91 -16.83
N ASP A 67 -44.79 -9.38 -17.37
CA ASP A 67 -45.07 -9.35 -18.81
C ASP A 67 -45.33 -7.93 -19.32
N ALA A 68 -45.53 -7.77 -20.64
CA ALA A 68 -45.75 -6.45 -21.26
C ALA A 68 -47.05 -5.75 -20.79
N GLY A 69 -48.01 -6.52 -20.25
CA GLY A 69 -49.27 -6.02 -19.72
C GLY A 69 -49.28 -5.88 -18.20
N GLY A 70 -48.13 -6.01 -17.52
CA GLY A 70 -48.02 -5.90 -16.07
C GLY A 70 -48.43 -7.15 -15.27
N ARG A 71 -48.64 -8.32 -15.89
CA ARG A 71 -48.86 -9.57 -15.13
C ARG A 71 -47.56 -10.10 -14.56
N VAL A 72 -47.60 -10.58 -13.33
CA VAL A 72 -46.48 -11.21 -12.65
C VAL A 72 -46.19 -12.57 -13.28
N LEU A 73 -44.97 -12.75 -13.77
CA LEU A 73 -44.47 -14.01 -14.32
C LEU A 73 -43.76 -14.84 -13.26
N CYS A 74 -42.87 -14.22 -12.49
CA CYS A 74 -42.19 -14.87 -11.38
C CYS A 74 -41.70 -13.85 -10.35
N CYS A 75 -41.50 -14.34 -9.14
CA CYS A 75 -41.05 -13.59 -7.97
C CYS A 75 -39.74 -14.22 -7.47
N VAL A 76 -38.73 -13.40 -7.21
CA VAL A 76 -37.45 -13.82 -6.61
C VAL A 76 -37.26 -13.02 -5.31
N PRO A 77 -37.60 -13.61 -4.15
CA PRO A 77 -37.50 -12.90 -2.88
C PRO A 77 -36.05 -12.82 -2.40
N ARG A 78 -35.74 -11.74 -1.68
CA ARG A 78 -34.49 -11.50 -0.93
C ARG A 78 -33.22 -11.77 -1.72
N VAL A 79 -33.14 -11.25 -2.94
CA VAL A 79 -31.94 -11.32 -3.78
C VAL A 79 -30.80 -10.53 -3.10
N PRO A 80 -29.70 -11.18 -2.67
CA PRO A 80 -28.61 -10.49 -2.00
C PRO A 80 -27.79 -9.64 -2.99
N PRO A 81 -26.94 -8.72 -2.51
CA PRO A 81 -25.96 -8.02 -3.32
C PRO A 81 -25.09 -8.96 -4.18
N TRP A 82 -24.62 -8.47 -5.32
CA TRP A 82 -23.75 -9.21 -6.26
C TRP A 82 -24.38 -10.47 -6.85
N ARG A 83 -25.65 -10.39 -7.25
CA ARG A 83 -26.37 -11.43 -8.00
C ARG A 83 -26.95 -10.86 -9.28
N ALA A 84 -27.23 -11.74 -10.24
CA ALA A 84 -27.93 -11.38 -11.46
C ALA A 84 -29.07 -12.37 -11.70
N HIS A 85 -30.24 -11.86 -12.02
CA HIS A 85 -31.44 -12.65 -12.30
C HIS A 85 -32.04 -12.23 -13.63
N ARG A 86 -32.58 -13.20 -14.35
CA ARG A 86 -33.31 -12.99 -15.60
C ARG A 86 -34.55 -13.86 -15.64
N ALA A 87 -35.60 -13.38 -16.27
CA ALA A 87 -36.82 -14.15 -16.49
C ALA A 87 -37.15 -14.19 -17.99
N ALA A 88 -37.47 -15.38 -18.48
CA ALA A 88 -38.00 -15.56 -19.83
C ALA A 88 -39.41 -14.96 -19.93
N GLY A 89 -39.75 -14.32 -21.05
CA GLY A 89 -41.05 -13.67 -21.25
C GLY A 89 -41.22 -12.33 -20.53
N ALA A 90 -40.33 -11.97 -19.61
CA ALA A 90 -40.38 -10.69 -18.90
C ALA A 90 -40.12 -9.51 -19.85
N ALA A 91 -40.98 -8.51 -19.76
CA ALA A 91 -40.84 -7.23 -20.44
C ALA A 91 -40.46 -6.11 -19.46
N HIS A 92 -40.79 -6.23 -18.18
CA HIS A 92 -40.48 -5.25 -17.14
C HIS A 92 -40.03 -5.97 -15.86
N THR A 93 -39.28 -5.27 -15.00
CA THR A 93 -38.93 -5.75 -13.66
C THR A 93 -39.35 -4.71 -12.65
N LEU A 94 -40.04 -5.15 -11.60
CA LEU A 94 -40.35 -4.38 -10.41
C LEU A 94 -39.39 -4.80 -9.29
N GLU A 95 -38.64 -3.85 -8.73
CA GLU A 95 -37.80 -4.04 -7.56
C GLU A 95 -38.52 -3.49 -6.33
N LEU A 96 -38.58 -4.28 -5.26
CA LEU A 96 -39.26 -3.94 -4.00
C LEU A 96 -38.30 -4.10 -2.82
N ALA A 97 -38.69 -3.49 -1.69
CA ALA A 97 -38.03 -3.72 -0.42
C ALA A 97 -38.02 -5.22 -0.06
N PRO A 98 -36.97 -5.72 0.61
CA PRO A 98 -36.88 -7.13 0.96
C PRO A 98 -38.05 -7.54 1.85
N GLY A 99 -38.72 -8.65 1.51
CA GLY A 99 -39.90 -9.15 2.22
C GLY A 99 -41.24 -8.64 1.69
N SER A 100 -41.26 -7.70 0.75
CA SER A 100 -42.51 -7.18 0.13
C SER A 100 -43.30 -8.27 -0.61
N ILE A 101 -42.63 -9.21 -1.27
CA ILE A 101 -43.28 -10.35 -1.94
C ILE A 101 -44.10 -11.16 -0.93
N ALA A 102 -43.51 -11.43 0.25
CA ALA A 102 -44.18 -12.17 1.31
C ALA A 102 -45.31 -11.35 1.96
N TYR A 103 -45.10 -10.05 2.18
CA TYR A 103 -46.06 -9.15 2.80
C TYR A 103 -47.36 -9.03 1.99
N TYR A 104 -47.27 -8.73 0.69
CA TYR A 104 -48.42 -8.62 -0.21
C TYR A 104 -48.90 -9.96 -0.78
N ARG A 105 -48.18 -11.06 -0.50
CA ARG A 105 -48.39 -12.40 -1.07
C ARG A 105 -48.41 -12.40 -2.60
N ILE A 106 -47.40 -11.77 -3.19
CA ILE A 106 -47.28 -11.63 -4.65
C ILE A 106 -46.99 -12.99 -5.27
N ALA A 107 -47.86 -13.45 -6.15
CA ALA A 107 -47.73 -14.72 -6.85
C ALA A 107 -47.79 -14.53 -8.37
N PRO A 108 -47.23 -15.48 -9.16
CA PRO A 108 -47.45 -15.51 -10.60
C PRO A 108 -48.94 -15.45 -10.95
N GLY A 109 -49.29 -14.60 -11.92
CA GLY A 109 -50.68 -14.33 -12.31
C GLY A 109 -51.28 -13.05 -11.73
N ASP A 110 -50.72 -12.52 -10.63
CA ASP A 110 -51.06 -11.20 -10.08
C ASP A 110 -50.76 -10.08 -11.09
N ARG A 111 -51.28 -8.88 -10.86
CA ARG A 111 -51.19 -7.77 -11.84
C ARG A 111 -50.77 -6.47 -11.19
N LEU A 112 -49.73 -5.85 -11.75
CA LEU A 112 -49.37 -4.45 -11.47
C LEU A 112 -50.01 -3.55 -12.52
N GLU A 113 -50.91 -2.67 -12.08
CA GLU A 113 -51.57 -1.67 -12.90
C GLU A 113 -50.81 -0.35 -12.81
N HIS A 114 -50.31 0.10 -13.94
CA HIS A 114 -49.61 1.37 -14.08
C HIS A 114 -49.74 1.86 -15.52
N ALA A 115 -49.78 3.18 -15.74
CA ALA A 115 -49.97 3.78 -17.07
C ALA A 115 -48.93 3.32 -18.12
N ARG A 116 -47.75 2.89 -17.67
CA ARG A 116 -46.65 2.39 -18.51
C ARG A 116 -46.69 0.88 -18.81
N LEU A 117 -47.64 0.14 -18.23
CA LEU A 117 -47.77 -1.32 -18.35
C LEU A 117 -48.99 -1.73 -19.20
N SER A 118 -49.48 -0.83 -20.04
CA SER A 118 -50.59 -1.15 -20.95
C SER A 118 -50.12 -2.19 -21.99
N PRO A 119 -50.94 -3.22 -22.30
CA PRO A 119 -50.59 -4.19 -23.33
C PRO A 119 -50.31 -3.42 -24.63
N PRO A 120 -49.18 -3.71 -25.31
CA PRO A 120 -48.82 -2.94 -26.49
C PRO A 120 -49.92 -3.09 -27.55
N CYS A 121 -50.36 -1.97 -28.13
CA CYS A 121 -50.97 -2.01 -29.44
C CYS A 121 -50.00 -2.79 -30.35
N THR A 122 -50.51 -3.83 -30.99
CA THR A 122 -49.77 -4.70 -31.91
C THR A 122 -49.06 -3.84 -32.97
N GLY A 123 -47.74 -3.64 -32.85
CA GLY A 123 -46.99 -2.90 -33.87
C GLY A 123 -45.64 -2.27 -33.48
N LEU A 124 -45.29 -2.12 -32.20
CA LEU A 124 -44.01 -1.49 -31.84
C LEU A 124 -42.85 -2.50 -31.89
N LYS A 125 -42.01 -2.37 -32.93
CA LYS A 125 -40.76 -3.12 -33.11
C LYS A 125 -39.87 -3.01 -31.86
N SER A 126 -39.44 -4.15 -31.34
CA SER A 126 -38.45 -4.25 -30.25
C SER A 126 -37.15 -3.54 -30.65
N GLN A 127 -36.78 -2.46 -29.97
CA GLN A 127 -35.49 -1.81 -30.17
C GLN A 127 -34.36 -2.65 -29.54
N ARG A 128 -33.81 -3.58 -30.32
CA ARG A 128 -32.68 -4.44 -29.94
C ARG A 128 -31.31 -3.73 -30.00
N GLY A 129 -31.25 -2.47 -30.44
CA GLY A 129 -29.99 -1.75 -30.73
C GLY A 129 -29.49 -0.74 -29.69
N ALA A 130 -30.34 -0.20 -28.81
CA ALA A 130 -29.95 0.90 -27.91
C ALA A 130 -28.82 0.50 -26.94
N ALA A 131 -28.92 -0.71 -26.35
CA ALA A 131 -27.90 -1.22 -25.42
C ALA A 131 -26.53 -1.48 -26.08
N MET A 132 -26.50 -1.80 -27.38
CA MET A 132 -25.26 -1.98 -28.12
C MET A 132 -24.58 -0.64 -28.42
N VAL A 133 -25.34 0.39 -28.80
CA VAL A 133 -24.80 1.74 -29.01
C VAL A 133 -24.24 2.31 -27.70
N GLU A 134 -24.94 2.12 -26.59
CA GLU A 134 -24.50 2.56 -25.26
C GLU A 134 -23.22 1.82 -24.80
N PHE A 135 -23.14 0.51 -25.03
CA PHE A 135 -21.91 -0.25 -24.76
C PHE A 135 -20.73 0.23 -25.61
N VAL A 136 -20.95 0.51 -26.90
CA VAL A 136 -19.91 1.02 -27.81
C VAL A 136 -19.36 2.38 -27.36
N ILE A 137 -20.18 3.21 -26.69
CA ILE A 137 -19.75 4.50 -26.15
C ILE A 137 -19.03 4.32 -24.80
N ILE A 138 -19.57 3.49 -23.90
CA ILE A 138 -19.07 3.38 -22.52
C ILE A 138 -17.86 2.45 -22.42
N ALA A 139 -17.82 1.37 -23.20
CA ALA A 139 -16.75 0.38 -23.12
C ALA A 139 -15.36 0.98 -23.37
N PRO A 140 -15.14 1.83 -24.40
CA PRO A 140 -13.84 2.48 -24.59
C PRO A 140 -13.43 3.36 -23.41
N VAL A 141 -14.39 4.09 -22.81
CA VAL A 141 -14.12 4.95 -21.65
C VAL A 141 -13.74 4.13 -20.43
N LEU A 142 -14.49 3.07 -20.11
CA LEU A 142 -14.17 2.17 -19.00
C LEU A 142 -12.84 1.43 -19.23
N THR A 143 -12.58 0.99 -20.46
CA THR A 143 -11.29 0.39 -20.83
C THR A 143 -10.14 1.39 -20.62
N MET A 144 -10.32 2.66 -21.02
CA MET A 144 -9.31 3.70 -20.80
C MET A 144 -9.05 3.96 -19.32
N ILE A 145 -10.11 4.02 -18.49
CA ILE A 145 -9.96 4.16 -17.03
C ILE A 145 -9.22 2.95 -16.46
N GLY A 146 -9.58 1.73 -16.85
CA GLY A 146 -8.92 0.51 -16.40
C GLY A 146 -7.43 0.45 -16.77
N LEU A 147 -7.10 0.81 -18.01
CA LEU A 147 -5.70 0.93 -18.47
C LEU A 147 -4.94 2.03 -17.70
N GLY A 148 -5.62 3.14 -17.38
CA GLY A 148 -5.07 4.23 -16.57
C GLY A 148 -4.73 3.77 -15.14
N VAL A 149 -5.65 3.05 -14.48
CA VAL A 149 -5.42 2.48 -13.15
C VAL A 149 -4.26 1.48 -13.17
N LEU A 150 -4.21 0.58 -14.15
CA LEU A 150 -3.10 -0.35 -14.32
C LEU A 150 -1.76 0.40 -14.48
N GLN A 151 -1.73 1.44 -15.32
CA GLN A 151 -0.52 2.24 -15.54
C GLN A 151 -0.12 3.03 -14.28
N ALA A 152 -1.07 3.52 -13.49
CA ALA A 152 -0.80 4.19 -12.22
C ALA A 152 -0.19 3.23 -11.19
N SER A 153 -0.69 1.99 -11.09
CA SER A 153 -0.10 0.96 -10.23
C SER A 153 1.34 0.62 -10.64
N LEU A 154 1.60 0.50 -11.95
CA LEU A 154 2.96 0.27 -12.46
C LEU A 154 3.90 1.46 -12.18
N LEU A 155 3.37 2.68 -12.26
CA LEU A 155 4.12 3.89 -11.95
C LEU A 155 4.48 3.96 -10.46
N TYR A 156 3.54 3.61 -9.58
CA TYR A 156 3.77 3.53 -8.14
C TYR A 156 4.87 2.52 -7.80
N PHE A 157 4.82 1.32 -8.40
CA PHE A 157 5.87 0.32 -8.23
C PHE A 157 7.23 0.82 -8.73
N ALA A 158 7.27 1.46 -9.90
CA ALA A 158 8.48 2.05 -10.44
C ALA A 158 9.05 3.16 -9.55
N ARG A 159 8.21 4.04 -9.01
CA ARG A 159 8.61 5.11 -8.09
C ARG A 159 9.24 4.54 -6.82
N ASN A 160 8.65 3.50 -6.24
CA ASN A 160 9.21 2.82 -5.07
C ASN A 160 10.57 2.18 -5.38
N GLY A 161 10.71 1.54 -6.54
CA GLY A 161 11.99 0.98 -6.99
C GLY A 161 13.07 2.04 -7.19
N VAL A 162 12.73 3.18 -7.81
CA VAL A 162 13.66 4.32 -7.98
C VAL A 162 14.08 4.92 -6.64
N ASN A 163 13.15 5.12 -5.70
CA ASN A 163 13.46 5.63 -4.37
C ASN A 163 14.38 4.69 -3.58
N HIS A 164 14.12 3.38 -3.64
CA HIS A 164 14.98 2.39 -3.01
C HIS A 164 16.39 2.38 -3.63
N ALA A 165 16.47 2.41 -4.97
CA ALA A 165 17.75 2.51 -5.68
C ALA A 165 18.51 3.80 -5.33
N ALA A 166 17.81 4.93 -5.20
CA ALA A 166 18.40 6.20 -4.80
C ALA A 166 18.97 6.16 -3.38
N PHE A 167 18.27 5.51 -2.44
CA PHE A 167 18.78 5.30 -1.08
C PHE A 167 20.04 4.42 -1.08
N LEU A 168 20.06 3.32 -1.85
CA LEU A 168 21.26 2.48 -1.99
C LEU A 168 22.43 3.25 -2.62
N ALA A 169 22.14 4.10 -3.60
CA ALA A 169 23.12 4.96 -4.23
C ALA A 169 23.72 5.96 -3.22
N ALA A 170 22.88 6.62 -2.44
CA ALA A 170 23.32 7.53 -1.38
C ALA A 170 24.14 6.81 -0.31
N ARG A 171 23.72 5.61 0.11
CA ARG A 171 24.46 4.80 1.09
C ARG A 171 25.84 4.39 0.55
N ALA A 172 25.93 4.02 -0.72
CA ALA A 172 27.23 3.73 -1.34
C ALA A 172 28.09 4.99 -1.42
N GLY A 173 27.51 6.13 -1.79
CA GLY A 173 28.21 7.42 -1.80
C GLY A 173 28.77 7.81 -0.43
N SER A 174 27.99 7.63 0.65
CA SER A 174 28.42 8.04 1.98
C SER A 174 29.57 7.21 2.53
N MET A 175 29.69 5.95 2.11
CA MET A 175 30.76 5.02 2.52
C MET A 175 31.98 5.04 1.60
N HIS A 176 31.84 5.53 0.36
CA HIS A 176 32.88 5.50 -0.67
C HIS A 176 33.24 6.90 -1.17
N ASN A 177 33.50 7.81 -0.24
CA ASN A 177 34.03 9.14 -0.47
C ASN A 177 33.24 9.99 -1.46
N ALA A 178 31.91 9.84 -1.51
CA ALA A 178 31.02 10.46 -2.48
C ALA A 178 31.34 10.13 -3.96
N SER A 179 31.97 8.97 -4.23
CA SER A 179 32.31 8.54 -5.59
C SER A 179 31.08 8.34 -6.47
N LEU A 180 31.04 9.02 -7.62
CA LEU A 180 29.95 8.88 -8.58
C LEU A 180 29.88 7.46 -9.16
N ALA A 181 31.02 6.79 -9.33
CA ALA A 181 31.09 5.41 -9.79
C ALA A 181 30.39 4.45 -8.83
N SER A 182 30.64 4.58 -7.51
CA SER A 182 30.00 3.73 -6.50
C SER A 182 28.49 4.02 -6.37
N ILE A 183 28.11 5.30 -6.43
CA ILE A 183 26.71 5.76 -6.41
C ILE A 183 25.96 5.16 -7.62
N ARG A 184 26.52 5.29 -8.83
CA ARG A 184 25.91 4.80 -10.07
C ARG A 184 25.76 3.28 -10.09
N ASP A 185 26.78 2.56 -9.63
CA ASP A 185 26.79 1.10 -9.57
C ASP A 185 25.78 0.58 -8.54
N ALA A 186 25.69 1.21 -7.37
CA ALA A 186 24.67 0.88 -6.37
C ALA A 186 23.25 1.20 -6.86
N TYR A 187 23.05 2.33 -7.54
CA TYR A 187 21.78 2.68 -8.17
C TYR A 187 21.37 1.64 -9.23
N LEU A 188 22.33 1.22 -10.10
CA LEU A 188 22.12 0.19 -11.11
C LEU A 188 21.66 -1.13 -10.49
N ARG A 189 22.30 -1.57 -9.40
CA ARG A 189 21.90 -2.76 -8.65
C ARG A 189 20.49 -2.64 -8.09
N GLY A 190 20.18 -1.50 -7.47
CA GLY A 190 18.86 -1.23 -6.89
C GLY A 190 17.72 -1.22 -7.92
N LEU A 191 18.01 -0.84 -9.16
CA LEU A 191 17.03 -0.81 -10.24
C LEU A 191 16.72 -2.19 -10.85
N ALA A 192 17.56 -3.21 -10.66
CA ALA A 192 17.42 -4.50 -11.33
C ALA A 192 15.99 -5.12 -11.27
N PRO A 193 15.26 -5.06 -10.14
CA PRO A 193 13.88 -5.56 -10.07
C PRO A 193 12.90 -4.89 -11.04
N LEU A 194 13.10 -3.60 -11.38
CA LEU A 194 12.23 -2.89 -12.34
C LEU A 194 12.40 -3.38 -13.79
N TYR A 195 13.52 -4.04 -14.08
CA TYR A 195 13.88 -4.53 -15.43
C TYR A 195 13.77 -6.06 -15.54
N GLY A 196 12.97 -6.68 -14.67
CA GLY A 196 12.65 -8.11 -14.71
C GLY A 196 13.23 -8.93 -13.56
N GLY A 197 14.20 -8.38 -12.81
CA GLY A 197 14.82 -9.08 -11.69
C GLY A 197 15.36 -10.47 -12.08
N GLY A 198 15.27 -11.41 -11.15
CA GLY A 198 15.61 -12.81 -11.39
C GLY A 198 15.59 -13.65 -10.12
N ALA A 199 15.35 -14.95 -10.25
CA ALA A 199 15.49 -15.94 -9.17
C ALA A 199 16.90 -16.54 -9.09
N ASN A 200 17.73 -16.27 -10.09
CA ASN A 200 19.11 -16.74 -10.21
C ASN A 200 20.04 -15.63 -10.72
N ASP A 201 21.34 -15.85 -10.60
CA ASP A 201 22.36 -14.85 -10.93
C ASP A 201 22.35 -14.43 -12.41
N VAL A 202 22.01 -15.35 -13.32
CA VAL A 202 21.98 -15.08 -14.77
C VAL A 202 20.86 -14.10 -15.11
N GLU A 203 19.68 -14.31 -14.54
CA GLU A 203 18.53 -13.41 -14.74
C GLU A 203 18.79 -12.04 -14.13
N ILE A 204 19.35 -11.98 -12.92
CA ILE A 204 19.71 -10.72 -12.25
C ILE A 204 20.76 -9.97 -13.08
N ALA A 205 21.77 -10.65 -13.61
CA ALA A 205 22.78 -10.06 -14.49
C ALA A 205 22.13 -9.50 -15.76
N ALA A 206 21.22 -10.24 -16.40
CA ALA A 206 20.50 -9.77 -17.57
C ALA A 206 19.61 -8.55 -17.27
N ALA A 207 18.95 -8.52 -16.11
CA ALA A 207 18.17 -7.38 -15.65
C ALA A 207 19.05 -6.13 -15.43
N ARG A 208 20.24 -6.30 -14.84
CA ARG A 208 21.22 -5.20 -14.70
C ARG A 208 21.69 -4.69 -16.06
N VAL A 209 21.93 -5.56 -17.04
CA VAL A 209 22.30 -5.12 -18.40
C VAL A 209 21.19 -4.28 -19.03
N ARG A 210 19.93 -4.68 -18.91
CA ARG A 210 18.78 -3.90 -19.38
C ARG A 210 18.64 -2.56 -18.66
N ALA A 211 18.78 -2.55 -17.33
CA ALA A 211 18.74 -1.34 -16.53
C ALA A 211 19.86 -0.37 -16.93
N GLY A 212 21.08 -0.86 -17.10
CA GLY A 212 22.24 -0.06 -17.50
C GLY A 212 22.10 0.49 -18.92
N ALA A 213 21.51 -0.29 -19.84
CA ALA A 213 21.17 0.17 -21.18
C ALA A 213 20.14 1.31 -21.14
N ASP A 214 19.11 1.19 -20.31
CA ASP A 214 18.07 2.22 -20.18
C ASP A 214 18.57 3.49 -19.49
N MET A 215 19.44 3.36 -18.48
CA MET A 215 20.07 4.49 -17.80
C MET A 215 20.91 5.37 -18.74
N ARG A 216 21.45 4.81 -19.83
CA ARG A 216 22.24 5.59 -20.80
C ARG A 216 21.34 6.64 -21.46
N GLY A 217 21.59 7.89 -21.12
CA GLY A 217 20.81 9.05 -21.58
C GLY A 217 19.61 9.37 -20.70
N ASN A 218 19.02 8.41 -19.97
CA ASN A 218 17.76 8.63 -19.23
C ASN A 218 17.92 8.76 -17.72
N LEU A 219 19.15 8.96 -17.25
CA LEU A 219 19.47 9.16 -15.84
C LEU A 219 20.34 10.40 -15.68
N ARG A 220 19.98 11.23 -14.71
CA ARG A 220 20.81 12.32 -14.20
C ARG A 220 20.98 12.15 -12.70
N ILE A 221 22.22 12.13 -12.23
CA ILE A 221 22.58 12.11 -10.81
C ILE A 221 23.28 13.42 -10.51
N GLU A 222 22.82 14.14 -9.51
CA GLU A 222 23.33 15.44 -9.11
C GLU A 222 23.74 15.38 -7.65
N LEU A 223 25.01 15.66 -7.38
CA LEU A 223 25.52 15.85 -6.04
C LEU A 223 25.25 17.31 -5.65
N LEU A 224 24.29 17.52 -4.75
CA LEU A 224 23.92 18.84 -4.26
C LEU A 224 24.76 19.28 -3.06
N ASN A 225 25.25 18.31 -2.28
CA ASN A 225 26.13 18.53 -1.14
C ASN A 225 26.95 17.25 -0.88
N PRO A 226 28.25 17.35 -0.51
CA PRO A 226 29.08 18.54 -0.45
C PRO A 226 29.25 19.23 -1.81
N GLY A 227 29.09 20.55 -1.83
CA GLY A 227 29.29 21.38 -3.01
C GLY A 227 30.73 21.88 -3.11
N ARG A 228 31.06 22.55 -4.22
CA ARG A 228 32.39 23.11 -4.46
C ARG A 228 32.81 24.10 -3.38
N ALA A 229 31.87 24.95 -2.95
CA ALA A 229 32.08 25.90 -1.86
C ALA A 229 32.38 25.20 -0.52
N SER A 230 31.77 24.04 -0.26
CA SER A 230 32.06 23.23 0.94
C SER A 230 33.49 22.68 0.88
N PHE A 231 33.94 22.25 -0.31
CA PHE A 231 35.33 21.84 -0.52
C PHE A 231 36.31 23.02 -0.41
N ASP A 232 35.95 24.23 -0.81
CA ASP A 232 36.80 25.42 -0.63
C ASP A 232 37.03 25.74 0.85
N ASP A 233 36.00 25.66 1.68
CA ASP A 233 36.09 26.05 3.09
C ASP A 233 36.69 24.97 4.00
N PHE A 234 36.45 23.68 3.69
CA PHE A 234 36.74 22.55 4.58
C PHE A 234 37.78 21.56 4.05
N ASN A 235 38.51 21.92 2.97
CA ASN A 235 39.60 21.09 2.47
C ASN A 235 40.69 20.86 3.54
N ASP A 236 41.15 19.62 3.67
CA ASP A 236 42.26 19.22 4.56
C ASP A 236 43.49 18.75 3.77
N PRO A 237 44.53 19.60 3.60
CA PRO A 237 45.75 19.24 2.87
C PRO A 237 46.56 18.10 3.48
N ALA A 238 46.52 17.92 4.80
CA ALA A 238 47.22 16.83 5.46
C ALA A 238 46.54 15.49 5.11
N LEU A 239 45.20 15.48 5.07
CA LEU A 239 44.43 14.34 4.63
C LEU A 239 44.60 14.06 3.14
N GLN A 240 44.70 15.09 2.28
CA GLN A 240 45.03 14.93 0.86
C GLN A 240 46.36 14.17 0.67
N ALA A 241 47.39 14.54 1.43
CA ALA A 241 48.69 13.88 1.41
C ALA A 241 48.61 12.43 1.91
N LEU A 242 47.84 12.18 2.99
CA LEU A 242 47.64 10.83 3.54
C LEU A 242 46.92 9.90 2.56
N LEU A 243 45.88 10.41 1.89
CA LEU A 243 45.08 9.69 0.90
C LEU A 243 45.76 9.64 -0.48
N LYS A 244 46.91 10.29 -0.65
CA LYS A 244 47.66 10.37 -1.92
C LYS A 244 46.79 10.87 -3.08
N THR A 245 45.95 11.85 -2.81
CA THR A 245 45.03 12.43 -3.79
C THR A 245 45.36 13.90 -4.06
N GLY A 246 45.25 14.31 -5.32
CA GLY A 246 45.31 15.73 -5.71
C GLY A 246 43.97 16.46 -5.59
N ALA A 247 42.88 15.73 -5.32
CA ALA A 247 41.54 16.28 -5.16
C ALA A 247 41.33 16.87 -3.76
N ARG A 248 40.47 17.89 -3.63
CA ARG A 248 40.08 18.44 -2.31
C ARG A 248 39.33 17.38 -1.50
N VAL A 249 39.55 17.39 -0.19
CA VAL A 249 38.96 16.40 0.74
C VAL A 249 38.37 17.08 1.96
N ILE A 250 37.12 16.78 2.27
CA ILE A 250 36.46 17.19 3.50
C ILE A 250 36.59 16.04 4.51
N PRO A 251 37.19 16.28 5.69
CA PRO A 251 37.37 15.25 6.69
C PRO A 251 36.04 14.88 7.36
N ASN A 252 35.81 13.58 7.53
CA ASN A 252 34.69 13.02 8.29
C ASN A 252 35.12 12.45 9.65
N SER A 253 36.42 12.23 9.85
CA SER A 253 36.95 11.70 11.12
C SER A 253 37.05 12.78 12.22
N GLY A 254 36.78 12.38 13.46
CA GLY A 254 36.95 13.23 14.63
C GLY A 254 35.95 14.40 14.73
N LEU A 255 34.81 14.34 14.03
CA LEU A 255 33.78 15.39 14.03
C LEU A 255 33.32 15.77 15.45
N ALA A 256 33.28 14.82 16.39
CA ALA A 256 32.91 15.07 17.79
C ALA A 256 33.83 16.09 18.51
N PHE A 257 35.06 16.31 18.00
CA PHE A 257 36.03 17.25 18.55
C PHE A 257 36.13 18.55 17.74
N ARG A 258 35.29 18.72 16.71
CA ARG A 258 35.27 19.90 15.85
C ARG A 258 34.23 20.88 16.36
N ASP A 259 34.51 22.17 16.21
CA ASP A 259 33.59 23.23 16.63
C ASP A 259 32.38 23.33 15.67
N PRO A 260 31.15 23.06 16.14
CA PRO A 260 29.94 23.18 15.32
C PRO A 260 29.56 24.63 14.99
N ALA A 261 30.10 25.62 15.71
CA ALA A 261 29.83 27.03 15.45
C ALA A 261 30.72 27.62 14.33
N ARG A 262 31.74 26.88 13.88
CA ARG A 262 32.62 27.32 12.80
C ARG A 262 31.92 27.18 11.45
N ILE A 263 31.50 28.31 10.90
CA ILE A 263 30.86 28.42 9.58
C ILE A 263 31.90 28.79 8.52
N GLY A 264 31.85 28.10 7.38
CA GLY A 264 32.67 28.37 6.20
C GLY A 264 32.23 29.66 5.47
N PRO A 265 33.16 30.55 5.09
CA PRO A 265 32.82 31.83 4.50
C PRO A 265 32.18 31.73 3.10
N THR A 266 32.50 30.68 2.34
CA THR A 266 32.02 30.51 0.95
C THR A 266 30.73 29.69 0.91
N SER A 267 30.70 28.58 1.64
CA SER A 267 29.60 27.62 1.72
C SER A 267 28.46 28.06 2.62
N GLN A 268 28.73 28.94 3.60
CA GLN A 268 27.79 29.30 4.67
C GLN A 268 27.28 28.07 5.45
N GLN A 269 28.09 27.00 5.48
CA GLN A 269 27.83 25.75 6.18
C GLN A 269 28.84 25.54 7.30
N ASN A 270 28.50 24.77 8.32
CA ASN A 270 29.52 24.22 9.22
C ASN A 270 30.09 22.89 8.65
N LEU A 271 31.13 22.34 9.28
CA LEU A 271 31.76 21.09 8.84
C LEU A 271 30.81 19.88 8.88
N PHE A 272 29.80 19.88 9.76
CA PHE A 272 28.82 18.80 9.89
C PHE A 272 27.84 18.82 8.72
N ASP A 273 27.35 20.01 8.35
CA ASP A 273 26.50 20.24 7.19
C ASP A 273 27.24 19.91 5.89
N ALA A 274 28.53 20.28 5.81
CA ALA A 274 29.39 19.90 4.69
C ALA A 274 29.60 18.37 4.59
N ASN A 275 29.43 17.63 5.69
CA ASN A 275 29.46 16.16 5.73
C ASN A 275 28.09 15.51 5.50
N LEU A 276 27.11 16.23 4.95
CA LEU A 276 25.86 15.63 4.46
C LEU A 276 25.95 15.34 2.95
N LEU A 277 25.82 14.08 2.57
CA LEU A 277 25.63 13.70 1.17
C LEU A 277 24.18 13.98 0.76
N LYS A 278 23.94 15.02 -0.03
CA LYS A 278 22.64 15.31 -0.66
C LYS A 278 22.70 14.98 -2.14
N LEU A 279 21.93 13.98 -2.56
CA LEU A 279 21.80 13.57 -3.95
C LEU A 279 20.42 13.91 -4.49
N ARG A 280 20.36 14.42 -5.72
CA ARG A 280 19.14 14.48 -6.52
C ARG A 280 19.30 13.58 -7.74
N ILE A 281 18.44 12.57 -7.84
CA ILE A 281 18.47 11.60 -8.94
C ILE A 281 17.19 11.77 -9.75
N THR A 282 17.35 12.14 -11.03
CA THR A 282 16.26 12.22 -12.00
C THR A 282 16.32 11.03 -12.95
N HIS A 283 15.31 10.16 -12.91
CA HIS A 283 15.22 8.96 -13.73
C HIS A 283 14.05 9.02 -14.70
N GLY A 284 14.30 8.90 -16.00
CA GLY A 284 13.28 8.90 -17.04
C GLY A 284 12.63 7.53 -17.20
N TYR A 285 11.51 7.29 -16.53
CA TYR A 285 10.76 6.04 -16.60
C TYR A 285 9.91 5.95 -17.88
N ALA A 286 9.96 4.82 -18.57
CA ALA A 286 9.12 4.55 -19.74
C ALA A 286 7.81 3.82 -19.36
N PRO A 287 6.63 4.45 -19.51
CA PRO A 287 5.33 3.81 -19.26
C PRO A 287 5.14 2.57 -20.14
N LYS A 288 4.55 1.52 -19.56
CA LYS A 288 4.41 0.20 -20.20
C LYS A 288 3.13 0.09 -21.04
N VAL A 289 2.10 0.87 -20.73
CA VAL A 289 0.81 0.85 -21.44
C VAL A 289 0.84 1.85 -22.60
N PRO A 290 0.88 1.42 -23.88
CA PRO A 290 1.16 2.32 -25.01
C PRO A 290 0.13 3.44 -25.19
N LEU A 291 -1.16 3.13 -24.98
CA LEU A 291 -2.24 4.10 -25.17
C LEU A 291 -2.22 5.19 -24.09
N VAL A 292 -1.97 4.81 -22.84
CA VAL A 292 -1.81 5.75 -21.72
C VAL A 292 -0.51 6.54 -21.87
N ARG A 293 0.58 5.91 -22.33
CA ARG A 293 1.85 6.59 -22.61
C ARG A 293 1.68 7.79 -23.54
N ARG A 294 0.96 7.61 -24.66
CA ARG A 294 0.70 8.70 -25.61
C ARG A 294 -0.06 9.87 -24.98
N LEU A 295 -1.06 9.56 -24.15
CA LEU A 295 -1.86 10.58 -23.46
C LEU A 295 -1.00 11.35 -22.43
N MET A 296 -0.21 10.64 -21.63
CA MET A 296 0.70 11.25 -20.66
C MET A 296 1.78 12.10 -21.34
N GLN A 297 2.36 11.60 -22.44
CA GLN A 297 3.33 12.34 -23.24
C GLN A 297 2.76 13.68 -23.72
N ALA A 298 1.55 13.68 -24.29
CA ALA A 298 0.90 14.91 -24.74
C ALA A 298 0.65 15.89 -23.58
N ALA A 299 0.22 15.39 -22.42
CA ALA A 299 -0.01 16.21 -21.24
C ALA A 299 1.28 16.83 -20.69
N LEU A 300 2.38 16.06 -20.63
CA LEU A 300 3.69 16.53 -20.18
C LEU A 300 4.27 17.57 -21.13
N GLN A 301 4.18 17.34 -22.45
CA GLN A 301 4.64 18.31 -23.45
C GLN A 301 3.86 19.62 -23.40
N ALA A 302 2.55 19.57 -23.11
CA ALA A 302 1.75 20.78 -22.92
C ALA A 302 2.19 21.56 -21.67
N HIS A 303 2.57 20.88 -20.59
CA HIS A 303 3.14 21.50 -19.40
C HIS A 303 4.52 22.12 -19.69
N ASP A 304 5.39 21.42 -20.42
CA ASP A 304 6.70 21.92 -20.82
C ASP A 304 6.60 23.21 -21.66
N ALA A 305 5.63 23.25 -22.58
CA ALA A 305 5.37 24.43 -23.41
C ALA A 305 4.91 25.65 -22.60
N ALA A 306 4.34 25.44 -21.41
CA ALA A 306 3.95 26.50 -20.48
C ALA A 306 5.11 27.03 -19.60
N GLY A 307 6.35 26.61 -19.87
CA GLY A 307 7.54 27.00 -19.11
C GLY A 307 8.06 25.94 -18.13
N GLY A 308 7.58 24.69 -18.24
CA GLY A 308 8.03 23.57 -17.43
C GLY A 308 9.34 22.93 -17.92
N GLY A 309 10.21 22.55 -16.98
CA GLY A 309 11.31 21.62 -17.18
C GLY A 309 12.58 22.16 -17.89
N ASP A 310 13.73 21.65 -17.49
CA ASP A 310 15.00 21.91 -18.17
C ASP A 310 15.12 21.12 -19.50
N ALA A 311 16.23 21.30 -20.24
CA ALA A 311 16.44 20.63 -21.53
C ALA A 311 16.45 19.09 -21.43
N PHE A 312 16.90 18.54 -20.31
CA PHE A 312 16.95 17.10 -20.10
C PHE A 312 15.56 16.53 -19.85
N VAL A 313 14.76 17.16 -18.97
CA VAL A 313 13.38 16.76 -18.68
C VAL A 313 12.51 16.86 -19.94
N ARG A 314 12.65 17.95 -20.70
CA ARG A 314 11.94 18.11 -21.98
C ARG A 314 12.29 17.03 -23.01
N ARG A 315 13.55 16.58 -23.05
CA ARG A 315 13.97 15.43 -23.89
C ARG A 315 13.29 14.14 -23.45
N LEU A 316 13.21 13.88 -22.15
CA LEU A 316 12.52 12.70 -21.61
C LEU A 316 11.03 12.71 -21.98
N HIS A 317 10.36 13.85 -21.80
CA HIS A 317 8.95 14.01 -22.16
C HIS A 317 8.73 13.86 -23.67
N ALA A 318 9.63 14.39 -24.49
CA ALA A 318 9.60 14.20 -25.95
C ALA A 318 9.73 12.72 -26.38
N GLU A 319 10.47 11.91 -25.62
CA GLU A 319 10.55 10.46 -25.81
C GLU A 319 9.37 9.69 -25.18
N GLY A 320 8.42 10.38 -24.55
CA GLY A 320 7.28 9.79 -23.85
C GLY A 320 7.68 9.05 -22.57
N ARG A 321 8.74 9.52 -21.89
CA ARG A 321 9.16 9.09 -20.55
C ARG A 321 8.66 10.09 -19.50
N ILE A 322 8.52 9.63 -18.27
CA ILE A 322 8.14 10.44 -17.12
C ILE A 322 9.38 10.63 -16.26
N ASP A 323 9.70 11.86 -15.87
CA ASP A 323 10.79 12.15 -14.95
C ASP A 323 10.41 11.77 -13.51
N MET A 324 11.22 10.92 -12.90
CA MET A 324 11.09 10.56 -11.49
C MET A 324 12.26 11.18 -10.72
N VAL A 325 11.99 12.23 -9.97
CA VAL A 325 12.99 12.88 -9.11
C VAL A 325 12.97 12.26 -7.72
N SER A 326 14.11 11.74 -7.25
CA SER A 326 14.33 11.25 -5.90
C SER A 326 15.45 12.05 -5.25
N GLU A 327 15.18 12.68 -4.12
CA GLU A 327 16.18 13.40 -3.32
C GLU A 327 16.47 12.62 -2.05
N VAL A 328 17.75 12.39 -1.76
CA VAL A 328 18.20 11.63 -0.60
C VAL A 328 19.32 12.38 0.08
N THR A 329 19.21 12.55 1.40
CA THR A 329 20.25 13.13 2.26
C THR A 329 20.71 12.07 3.25
N LEU A 330 22.02 11.83 3.34
CA LEU A 330 22.63 10.94 4.32
C LEU A 330 23.87 11.59 4.92
N HIS A 331 24.21 11.25 6.15
CA HIS A 331 25.52 11.62 6.70
C HIS A 331 26.63 10.83 6.00
N MET A 332 27.74 11.50 5.73
CA MET A 332 28.96 10.86 5.27
C MET A 332 29.50 9.92 6.37
N HIS A 333 30.00 8.76 5.94
CA HIS A 333 30.69 7.79 6.79
C HIS A 333 32.14 7.58 6.35
N SER A 334 32.57 8.36 5.36
CA SER A 334 33.91 8.40 4.78
C SER A 334 34.25 9.85 4.49
N ASP A 335 35.53 10.18 4.36
CA ASP A 335 35.93 11.54 3.97
C ASP A 335 35.39 11.86 2.56
N ALA A 336 34.80 13.03 2.34
CA ALA A 336 34.31 13.36 1.00
C ALA A 336 35.47 13.78 0.11
N ILE A 337 35.57 13.22 -1.10
CA ILE A 337 36.59 13.60 -2.09
C ILE A 337 35.91 14.31 -3.26
N GLU A 338 36.48 15.42 -3.71
CA GLU A 338 36.00 16.12 -4.89
C GLU A 338 36.48 15.43 -6.17
N TRP A 339 35.69 14.46 -6.65
CA TRP A 339 36.02 13.73 -7.87
C TRP A 339 35.92 14.62 -9.12
N SER A 340 36.85 14.42 -10.06
CA SER A 340 36.88 15.10 -11.36
C SER A 340 35.85 14.56 -12.36
N GLU A 341 35.21 13.42 -12.06
CA GLU A 341 34.05 12.96 -12.82
C GLU A 341 32.97 14.02 -12.69
N PRO A 342 32.56 14.61 -13.82
CA PRO A 342 31.83 15.84 -13.70
C PRO A 342 30.43 15.56 -13.14
N VAL A 343 30.10 16.36 -12.14
CA VAL A 343 28.74 16.66 -11.74
C VAL A 343 28.05 17.40 -12.92
N TRP A 344 27.69 16.71 -13.99
CA TRP A 344 26.82 17.25 -15.06
C TRP A 344 25.47 16.52 -14.92
N ILE A 345 24.34 17.15 -14.56
CA ILE A 345 23.69 18.40 -15.00
C ILE A 345 23.82 18.61 -16.51
N SER A 346 22.79 18.23 -17.27
CA SER A 346 22.54 18.88 -18.55
C SER A 346 22.26 20.37 -18.27
N PRO A 347 23.02 21.31 -18.86
CA PRO A 347 23.02 22.70 -18.46
C PRO A 347 21.74 23.40 -18.91
N ALA A 348 21.10 24.12 -17.99
CA ALA A 348 20.40 25.35 -18.37
C ALA A 348 21.31 26.56 -18.08
N ASP A 349 22.00 26.64 -16.93
CA ASP A 349 22.61 27.92 -16.53
C ASP A 349 24.02 27.86 -15.94
N GLY A 350 24.70 26.71 -15.90
CA GLY A 350 26.08 26.63 -15.39
C GLY A 350 26.27 27.15 -13.95
N LYS A 351 25.18 27.34 -13.20
CA LYS A 351 25.17 27.74 -11.80
C LYS A 351 24.91 26.53 -10.92
N GLU A 352 25.86 26.27 -10.04
CA GLU A 352 25.68 25.37 -8.91
C GLU A 352 24.45 25.85 -8.11
N PRO A 353 23.49 24.97 -7.76
CA PRO A 353 22.43 25.33 -6.84
C PRO A 353 23.07 25.82 -5.54
N ALA A 354 22.61 26.96 -5.01
CA ALA A 354 23.13 27.46 -3.75
C ALA A 354 23.02 26.35 -2.67
N PRO A 355 24.04 26.17 -1.82
CA PRO A 355 23.96 25.26 -0.70
C PRO A 355 22.73 25.66 0.13
N GLN A 356 21.72 24.78 0.18
CA GLN A 356 20.56 25.03 1.01
C GLN A 356 20.89 24.51 2.41
N PRO A 357 20.76 25.33 3.46
CA PRO A 357 20.84 24.83 4.82
C PRO A 357 19.82 23.70 5.01
N PRO A 358 20.09 22.72 5.90
CA PRO A 358 19.09 21.73 6.27
C PRO A 358 17.81 22.47 6.66
N ALA A 359 16.67 22.10 6.09
CA ALA A 359 15.40 22.57 6.63
C ALA A 359 15.35 22.18 8.11
N ASP A 360 15.00 23.13 8.98
CA ASP A 360 14.94 22.97 10.43
C ASP A 360 14.31 21.62 10.79
N MET A 361 15.11 20.71 11.38
CA MET A 361 14.54 19.61 12.13
C MET A 361 13.80 20.20 13.34
N PRO A 362 12.57 19.74 13.65
CA PRO A 362 11.91 20.14 14.89
C PRO A 362 12.80 19.75 16.09
N PRO A 363 12.96 20.62 17.10
CA PRO A 363 13.92 20.41 18.18
C PRO A 363 13.59 19.15 18.98
N SER A 364 14.55 18.23 19.08
CA SER A 364 14.49 17.07 19.97
C SER A 364 14.62 17.54 21.42
N THR A 365 13.50 17.60 22.12
CA THR A 365 13.43 17.95 23.55
C THR A 365 13.61 16.72 24.42
N HIS A 366 14.85 16.29 24.71
CA HIS A 366 15.10 15.47 25.91
C HIS A 366 16.49 15.77 26.52
N PRO A 367 16.56 16.01 27.84
CA PRO A 367 17.81 16.31 28.55
C PRO A 367 18.57 15.02 28.95
N PRO A 368 19.86 15.12 29.31
CA PRO A 368 20.68 13.98 29.70
C PRO A 368 20.54 13.68 31.21
N GLY A 369 20.24 12.44 31.57
CA GLY A 369 20.34 11.92 32.95
C GLY A 369 20.73 10.44 32.91
N THR A 370 21.97 10.07 33.27
CA THR A 370 22.51 9.79 34.62
C THR A 370 22.08 8.43 35.21
N GLY A 371 22.96 7.44 35.04
CA GLY A 371 23.55 6.59 36.11
C GLY A 371 22.70 5.81 37.13
N VAL A 372 22.96 4.48 37.11
CA VAL A 372 23.13 3.52 38.25
C VAL A 372 21.85 2.90 38.88
N PRO A 373 21.91 1.78 39.66
CA PRO A 373 22.18 0.35 39.35
C PRO A 373 20.96 -0.60 39.63
N GLY A 374 21.06 -1.89 39.25
CA GLY A 374 20.13 -2.97 39.66
C GLY A 374 20.15 -3.28 41.17
N PRO A 375 19.33 -4.21 41.74
CA PRO A 375 19.19 -5.62 41.33
C PRO A 375 17.79 -6.26 41.62
N GLY A 376 17.62 -7.58 41.45
CA GLY A 376 16.57 -8.33 42.16
C GLY A 376 16.03 -9.60 41.48
N VAL A 377 16.45 -10.75 41.99
CA VAL A 377 16.16 -12.12 41.52
C VAL A 377 14.76 -12.58 41.96
N GLY A 378 14.08 -13.38 41.13
CA GLY A 378 12.91 -14.17 41.56
C GLY A 378 12.27 -14.97 40.43
N ALA A 379 12.68 -16.22 40.23
CA ALA A 379 12.01 -17.16 39.34
C ALA A 379 10.91 -17.95 40.08
N PRO A 380 9.70 -18.07 39.52
CA PRO A 380 8.78 -19.16 39.87
C PRO A 380 8.63 -20.16 38.72
N GLN A 381 8.39 -21.40 39.14
CA GLN A 381 8.45 -22.64 38.39
C GLN A 381 7.21 -22.85 37.49
N THR A 382 7.43 -23.50 36.35
CA THR A 382 6.40 -23.98 35.42
C THR A 382 5.74 -25.25 35.93
N PRO A 383 4.39 -25.39 35.86
CA PRO A 383 3.76 -26.69 35.85
C PRO A 383 3.47 -27.14 34.41
N THR A 384 3.91 -28.36 34.10
CA THR A 384 3.51 -29.13 32.91
C THR A 384 2.16 -29.80 33.17
N PRO A 385 1.25 -29.85 32.17
CA PRO A 385 0.38 -31.02 31.98
C PRO A 385 0.63 -31.61 30.58
N ALA A 386 1.09 -32.86 30.47
CA ALA A 386 0.32 -34.11 30.52
C ALA A 386 -0.48 -34.37 29.23
N ILE A 387 0.06 -35.29 28.45
CA ILE A 387 -0.52 -35.86 27.21
C ILE A 387 -1.63 -36.83 27.59
N GLY A 388 -2.79 -36.72 26.94
CA GLY A 388 -3.79 -37.78 26.99
C GLY A 388 -5.07 -37.50 26.22
N GLN A 389 -5.32 -38.36 25.24
CA GLN A 389 -6.60 -38.85 24.70
C GLN A 389 -7.09 -38.28 23.35
N ASP A 390 -7.13 -39.20 22.38
CA ASP A 390 -7.76 -39.09 21.06
C ASP A 390 -9.29 -38.89 21.15
N PRO A 391 -9.91 -38.13 20.23
CA PRO A 391 -11.36 -37.99 20.13
C PRO A 391 -12.01 -39.16 19.36
N PRO A 392 -13.31 -39.44 19.60
CA PRO A 392 -14.00 -40.59 19.04
C PRO A 392 -14.43 -40.39 17.58
N VAL A 393 -14.44 -41.50 16.85
CA VAL A 393 -14.96 -41.64 15.48
C VAL A 393 -16.49 -41.42 15.49
N CYS A 394 -16.96 -40.42 14.74
CA CYS A 394 -18.39 -40.27 14.41
C CYS A 394 -18.72 -41.03 13.12
N GLY A 395 -19.67 -41.96 13.23
CA GLY A 395 -20.27 -42.69 12.13
C GLY A 395 -21.30 -41.86 11.35
N ALA A 396 -21.70 -42.45 10.23
CA ALA A 396 -22.57 -41.91 9.21
C ALA A 396 -23.86 -41.27 9.77
N TRP A 397 -24.19 -40.10 9.23
CA TRP A 397 -25.44 -39.65 8.58
C TRP A 397 -25.32 -38.12 8.46
N GLY A 398 -25.56 -37.60 7.27
CA GLY A 398 -25.05 -36.30 6.81
C GLY A 398 -25.36 -35.10 7.71
N CYS A 399 -24.30 -34.46 8.19
CA CYS A 399 -24.30 -33.06 8.58
C CYS A 399 -23.41 -32.29 7.59
N PHE A 400 -24.02 -31.77 6.52
CA PHE A 400 -23.40 -30.72 5.72
C PHE A 400 -23.65 -29.41 6.46
N SER A 401 -22.58 -28.87 7.07
CA SER A 401 -22.41 -27.46 7.49
C SER A 401 -21.90 -27.33 8.92
N CYS A 402 -20.57 -27.35 9.04
CA CYS A 402 -19.84 -26.37 9.85
C CYS A 402 -18.46 -26.25 9.22
N ARG A 403 -18.37 -25.51 8.11
CA ARG A 403 -17.07 -24.98 7.71
C ARG A 403 -16.81 -23.85 8.68
N ALA A 404 -15.94 -24.07 9.66
CA ALA A 404 -15.41 -22.98 10.47
C ALA A 404 -14.81 -21.96 9.49
N GLU A 405 -15.48 -20.82 9.30
CA GLU A 405 -14.93 -19.74 8.51
C GLU A 405 -13.67 -19.25 9.22
N VAL A 406 -12.54 -19.32 8.52
CA VAL A 406 -11.26 -18.82 9.02
C VAL A 406 -11.41 -17.31 9.20
N GLN A 407 -11.38 -16.85 10.45
CA GLN A 407 -11.42 -15.42 10.79
C GLN A 407 -10.25 -14.72 10.06
N PRO A 408 -10.46 -13.55 9.44
CA PRO A 408 -9.37 -12.82 8.81
C PRO A 408 -8.39 -12.34 9.89
N THR A 409 -7.19 -12.92 9.89
CA THR A 409 -6.07 -12.52 10.75
C THR A 409 -5.21 -11.51 10.01
N GLN A 410 -5.05 -10.32 10.58
CA GLN A 410 -4.14 -9.29 10.08
C GLN A 410 -2.80 -9.40 10.81
N SER A 411 -1.69 -9.54 10.09
CA SER A 411 -0.35 -9.67 10.69
C SER A 411 0.49 -8.42 10.42
N TYR A 412 1.10 -7.90 11.48
CA TYR A 412 2.00 -6.77 11.46
C TYR A 412 3.38 -7.23 11.90
N ALA A 413 4.37 -7.18 11.00
CA ALA A 413 5.74 -7.54 11.32
C ALA A 413 6.57 -6.29 11.62
N LEU A 414 6.97 -6.15 12.88
CA LEU A 414 7.81 -5.06 13.37
C LEU A 414 9.26 -5.55 13.47
N SER A 415 10.21 -4.72 13.04
CA SER A 415 11.64 -5.05 13.13
C SER A 415 12.10 -5.00 14.59
N ALA A 416 12.75 -6.06 15.07
CA ALA A 416 13.27 -6.07 16.44
C ALA A 416 14.46 -5.11 16.62
N ASP A 417 15.16 -4.75 15.54
CA ASP A 417 16.27 -3.79 15.59
C ASP A 417 15.80 -2.35 15.77
N VAL A 418 14.55 -2.08 15.40
CA VAL A 418 13.88 -0.78 15.61
C VAL A 418 13.24 -0.74 17.00
N LEU A 419 12.64 -1.86 17.42
CA LEU A 419 11.97 -1.97 18.71
C LEU A 419 12.94 -2.09 19.89
N PHE A 420 14.10 -2.72 19.73
CA PHE A 420 15.00 -3.07 20.83
C PHE A 420 16.45 -2.76 20.50
N ASN A 421 17.27 -2.54 21.53
CA ASN A 421 18.71 -2.55 21.38
C ASN A 421 19.25 -3.99 21.25
N PHE A 422 20.51 -4.11 20.83
CA PHE A 422 21.20 -5.39 20.74
C PHE A 422 21.14 -6.15 22.08
N ASP A 423 20.73 -7.42 22.03
CA ASP A 423 20.53 -8.33 23.17
C ASP A 423 19.62 -7.80 24.30
N GLN A 424 18.76 -6.82 23.99
CA GLN A 424 17.80 -6.26 24.95
C GLN A 424 16.35 -6.54 24.53
N ALA A 425 15.47 -6.52 25.53
CA ALA A 425 14.02 -6.57 25.40
C ALA A 425 13.34 -5.25 25.85
N THR A 426 14.12 -4.23 26.23
CA THR A 426 13.60 -2.91 26.54
C THR A 426 13.25 -2.16 25.26
N LEU A 427 12.01 -1.67 25.17
CA LEU A 427 11.54 -0.93 24.00
C LEU A 427 12.28 0.40 23.87
N ARG A 428 12.75 0.69 22.64
CA ARG A 428 13.36 1.96 22.26
C ARG A 428 12.29 2.99 21.96
N ALA A 429 12.56 4.27 22.25
CA ALA A 429 11.70 5.38 21.88
C ALA A 429 11.36 5.40 20.38
N ASP A 430 12.33 5.07 19.52
CA ASP A 430 12.17 5.02 18.06
C ASP A 430 11.13 3.98 17.61
N GLY A 431 11.02 2.86 18.32
CA GLY A 431 10.06 1.78 18.03
C GLY A 431 8.68 1.99 18.66
N LEU A 432 8.52 2.98 19.54
CA LEU A 432 7.23 3.29 20.16
C LEU A 432 6.25 3.92 19.17
N ALA A 433 6.75 4.69 18.19
CA ALA A 433 5.90 5.33 17.18
C ALA A 433 5.12 4.33 16.32
N ASP A 434 5.76 3.22 15.93
CA ASP A 434 5.11 2.15 15.16
C ASP A 434 4.06 1.40 16.00
N LEU A 435 4.33 1.20 17.29
CA LEU A 435 3.38 0.59 18.22
C LEU A 435 2.20 1.53 18.52
N ASP A 436 2.46 2.83 18.71
CA ASP A 436 1.42 3.85 18.91
C ASP A 436 0.51 3.94 17.67
N ALA A 437 1.07 3.91 16.45
CA ALA A 437 0.30 3.87 15.22
C ALA A 437 -0.62 2.63 15.14
N LEU A 438 -0.11 1.46 15.55
CA LEU A 438 -0.90 0.23 15.63
C LEU A 438 -2.03 0.33 16.66
N ILE A 439 -1.77 0.96 17.81
CA ILE A 439 -2.77 1.17 18.87
C ILE A 439 -3.90 2.08 18.37
N GLU A 440 -3.58 3.18 17.69
CA GLU A 440 -4.58 4.09 17.15
C GLU A 440 -5.40 3.45 16.02
N GLU A 441 -4.77 2.65 15.15
CA GLU A 441 -5.50 1.87 14.13
C GLU A 441 -6.48 0.87 14.79
N ALA A 442 -6.03 0.17 15.83
CA ALA A 442 -6.86 -0.80 16.56
C ALA A 442 -8.05 -0.13 17.28
N LYS A 443 -7.83 1.05 17.89
CA LYS A 443 -8.89 1.85 18.50
C LYS A 443 -9.91 2.34 17.47
N ALA A 444 -9.45 2.83 16.32
CA ALA A 444 -10.32 3.28 15.24
C ALA A 444 -11.20 2.13 14.71
N ALA A 445 -10.61 0.95 14.48
CA ALA A 445 -11.34 -0.24 14.04
C ALA A 445 -12.43 -0.65 15.05
N GLN A 446 -12.11 -0.62 16.35
CA GLN A 446 -13.09 -0.91 17.39
C GLN A 446 -14.22 0.13 17.45
N ALA A 447 -13.92 1.42 17.29
CA ALA A 447 -14.91 2.49 17.26
C ALA A 447 -15.89 2.36 16.08
N GLU A 448 -15.45 1.80 14.95
CA GLU A 448 -16.27 1.50 13.78
C GLU A 448 -17.12 0.22 13.92
N GLY A 449 -17.09 -0.44 15.09
CA GLY A 449 -17.81 -1.69 15.34
C GLY A 449 -17.16 -2.92 14.70
N GLN A 450 -15.86 -2.84 14.36
CA GLN A 450 -15.04 -3.98 13.95
C GLN A 450 -14.30 -4.51 15.18
N GLY A 451 -15.00 -5.29 16.01
CA GLY A 451 -14.43 -5.82 17.26
C GLY A 451 -13.16 -6.64 17.02
N ILE A 452 -12.21 -6.59 17.94
CA ILE A 452 -11.03 -7.46 17.94
C ILE A 452 -11.35 -8.69 18.80
N ALA A 453 -11.14 -9.89 18.27
CA ALA A 453 -11.41 -11.14 18.97
C ALA A 453 -10.21 -11.60 19.83
N SER A 454 -9.00 -11.52 19.29
CA SER A 454 -7.77 -11.83 20.02
C SER A 454 -6.53 -11.26 19.33
N VAL A 455 -5.46 -11.10 20.10
CA VAL A 455 -4.14 -10.70 19.58
C VAL A 455 -3.11 -11.77 19.93
N ARG A 456 -2.20 -12.05 19.01
CA ARG A 456 -1.01 -12.89 19.24
C ARG A 456 0.24 -12.10 18.94
N VAL A 457 1.16 -12.05 19.89
CA VAL A 457 2.47 -11.42 19.74
C VAL A 457 3.54 -12.51 19.72
N SER A 458 4.21 -12.66 18.59
CA SER A 458 5.25 -13.66 18.37
C SER A 458 6.61 -13.00 18.20
N GLY A 459 7.56 -13.30 19.08
CA GLY A 459 8.94 -12.79 18.99
C GLY A 459 9.85 -13.77 18.27
N TYR A 460 10.77 -13.26 17.44
CA TYR A 460 11.74 -14.03 16.68
C TYR A 460 13.15 -13.44 16.83
N THR A 461 14.16 -14.31 16.86
CA THR A 461 15.59 -13.94 16.82
C THR A 461 16.22 -14.43 15.52
N ASP A 462 17.46 -14.02 15.27
CA ASP A 462 18.27 -14.70 14.27
C ASP A 462 18.81 -16.03 14.82
N GLN A 463 19.52 -16.76 13.95
CA GLN A 463 20.13 -18.06 14.26
C GLN A 463 21.50 -17.91 14.93
N LEU A 464 21.91 -16.69 15.30
CA LEU A 464 23.18 -16.46 16.00
C LEU A 464 22.95 -16.63 17.51
N GLY A 465 23.89 -17.30 18.19
CA GLY A 465 23.79 -17.59 19.63
C GLY A 465 23.15 -18.95 19.94
N SER A 466 22.94 -19.22 21.23
CA SER A 466 22.38 -20.50 21.67
C SER A 466 20.85 -20.49 21.60
N GLU A 467 20.26 -21.65 21.28
CA GLU A 467 18.80 -21.81 21.18
C GLU A 467 18.08 -21.39 22.48
N ALA A 468 18.66 -21.73 23.64
CA ALA A 468 18.09 -21.38 24.95
C ALA A 468 18.09 -19.87 25.21
N VAL A 469 19.13 -19.13 24.78
CA VAL A 469 19.19 -17.67 24.90
C VAL A 469 18.18 -17.03 23.94
N ASN A 470 18.16 -17.50 22.69
CA ASN A 470 17.25 -17.02 21.67
C ASN A 470 15.78 -17.23 22.01
N ALA A 471 15.42 -18.40 22.57
CA ALA A 471 14.08 -18.68 23.06
C ALA A 471 13.66 -17.68 24.15
N ARG A 472 14.51 -17.45 25.16
CA ARG A 472 14.23 -16.49 26.25
C ARG A 472 14.11 -15.05 25.74
N LEU A 473 15.05 -14.62 24.91
CA LEU A 473 15.06 -13.26 24.35
C LEU A 473 13.82 -13.00 23.48
N SER A 474 13.43 -13.98 22.66
CA SER A 474 12.24 -13.88 21.82
C SER A 474 10.94 -13.73 22.64
N THR A 475 10.81 -14.48 23.75
CA THR A 475 9.66 -14.37 24.66
C THR A 475 9.66 -13.01 25.34
N ALA A 476 10.78 -12.58 25.92
CA ALA A 476 10.88 -11.31 26.65
C ALA A 476 10.53 -10.11 25.75
N ARG A 477 10.97 -10.11 24.50
CA ARG A 477 10.62 -9.07 23.51
C ARG A 477 9.12 -9.03 23.20
N ALA A 478 8.50 -10.20 23.04
CA ALA A 478 7.07 -10.29 22.78
C ALA A 478 6.23 -9.87 23.99
N GLU A 479 6.69 -10.15 25.21
CA GLU A 479 6.07 -9.68 26.45
C GLU A 479 6.16 -8.16 26.60
N ALA A 480 7.32 -7.57 26.31
CA ALA A 480 7.50 -6.12 26.34
C ALA A 480 6.51 -5.40 25.40
N VAL A 481 6.28 -5.93 24.19
CA VAL A 481 5.29 -5.40 23.25
C VAL A 481 3.87 -5.55 23.80
N ARG A 482 3.50 -6.73 24.33
CA ARG A 482 2.17 -6.93 24.96
C ARG A 482 1.92 -5.91 26.07
N ASP A 483 2.89 -5.73 26.96
CA ASP A 483 2.74 -4.88 28.13
C ASP A 483 2.64 -3.41 27.73
N TYR A 484 3.40 -3.00 26.71
CA TYR A 484 3.28 -1.68 26.11
C TYR A 484 1.89 -1.43 25.51
N LEU A 485 1.38 -2.35 24.68
CA LEU A 485 0.04 -2.25 24.09
C LEU A 485 -1.03 -2.07 25.18
N LYS A 486 -0.97 -2.87 26.25
CA LYS A 486 -1.89 -2.75 27.39
C LYS A 486 -1.78 -1.39 28.09
N SER A 487 -0.56 -0.92 28.35
CA SER A 487 -0.34 0.35 29.07
C SER A 487 -0.82 1.59 28.31
N ARG A 488 -0.90 1.54 26.98
CA ARG A 488 -1.26 2.66 26.09
C ARG A 488 -2.72 2.64 25.63
N GLY A 489 -3.54 1.82 26.30
CA GLY A 489 -4.98 1.77 26.09
C GLY A 489 -5.39 1.01 24.83
N PHE A 490 -4.63 -0.03 24.44
CA PHE A 490 -5.12 -1.00 23.47
C PHE A 490 -6.42 -1.65 24.00
N PRO A 491 -7.40 -1.99 23.13
CA PRO A 491 -8.60 -2.71 23.51
C PRO A 491 -8.40 -3.86 24.49
N ASP A 492 -9.31 -4.00 25.47
CA ASP A 492 -9.27 -5.09 26.45
C ASP A 492 -9.69 -6.42 25.80
N VAL A 493 -8.73 -7.04 25.12
CA VAL A 493 -8.87 -8.32 24.40
C VAL A 493 -7.79 -9.30 24.84
N PRO A 494 -8.02 -10.62 24.72
CA PRO A 494 -7.00 -11.61 25.04
C PRO A 494 -5.75 -11.43 24.16
N ILE A 495 -4.61 -11.08 24.77
CA ILE A 495 -3.30 -11.00 24.11
C ILE A 495 -2.46 -12.21 24.52
N SER A 496 -2.19 -13.11 23.58
CA SER A 496 -1.28 -14.25 23.76
C SER A 496 0.14 -13.89 23.32
N VAL A 497 1.14 -14.38 24.06
CA VAL A 497 2.57 -14.14 23.76
C VAL A 497 3.25 -15.46 23.48
N ARG A 498 4.10 -15.49 22.45
CA ARG A 498 4.92 -16.65 22.10
C ARG A 498 6.34 -16.24 21.70
N GLY A 499 7.35 -16.81 22.36
CA GLY A 499 8.71 -16.76 21.87
C GLY A 499 8.96 -17.89 20.88
N MET A 500 9.35 -17.54 19.65
CA MET A 500 9.66 -18.51 18.59
C MET A 500 11.16 -18.80 18.48
N GLY A 501 12.00 -18.10 19.25
CA GLY A 501 13.46 -18.19 19.14
C GLY A 501 13.92 -17.96 17.70
N ALA A 502 14.82 -18.82 17.22
CA ALA A 502 15.33 -18.78 15.85
C ALA A 502 14.49 -19.62 14.86
N ALA A 503 13.28 -20.07 15.25
CA ALA A 503 12.40 -20.84 14.38
C ALA A 503 11.82 -19.97 13.24
N GLU A 504 11.44 -20.61 12.13
CA GLU A 504 10.90 -19.94 10.94
C GLU A 504 11.76 -18.75 10.46
N PRO A 505 13.05 -18.98 10.13
CA PRO A 505 13.92 -17.94 9.61
C PRO A 505 13.39 -17.45 8.25
N LYS A 506 13.35 -16.13 8.06
CA LYS A 506 13.09 -15.51 6.75
C LYS A 506 14.30 -15.60 5.83
N VAL A 507 15.49 -15.61 6.42
CA VAL A 507 16.78 -15.75 5.75
C VAL A 507 17.53 -16.90 6.42
N ALA A 508 17.89 -17.92 5.65
CA ALA A 508 18.66 -19.06 6.15
C ALA A 508 20.11 -18.65 6.45
N LEU A 509 20.70 -19.16 7.53
CA LEU A 509 22.09 -18.86 7.93
C LEU A 509 23.09 -19.17 6.81
N GLU A 510 22.84 -20.23 6.05
CA GLU A 510 23.68 -20.69 4.95
C GLU A 510 23.67 -19.73 3.75
N ALA A 511 22.63 -18.90 3.63
CA ALA A 511 22.54 -17.88 2.59
C ALA A 511 23.34 -16.62 2.93
N CYS A 512 23.85 -16.49 4.16
CA CYS A 512 24.61 -15.34 4.64
C CYS A 512 26.11 -15.67 4.72
N ALA A 513 26.86 -15.30 3.68
CA ALA A 513 28.32 -15.39 3.64
C ALA A 513 29.00 -14.08 4.08
N GLY A 514 30.28 -14.14 4.46
CA GLY A 514 31.08 -12.96 4.78
C GLY A 514 31.57 -12.91 6.23
N THR A 515 32.04 -11.72 6.63
CA THR A 515 32.50 -11.44 7.99
C THR A 515 31.35 -11.52 9.00
N GLN A 516 31.66 -11.56 10.30
CA GLN A 516 30.64 -11.65 11.34
C GLN A 516 29.63 -10.50 11.28
N GLU A 517 30.08 -9.28 10.96
CA GLU A 517 29.24 -8.10 10.81
C GLU A 517 28.33 -8.21 9.59
N GLU A 518 28.84 -8.71 8.46
CA GLU A 518 28.07 -8.94 7.24
C GLU A 518 26.97 -9.99 7.46
N ARG A 519 27.27 -11.05 8.23
CA ARG A 519 26.25 -12.06 8.61
C ARG A 519 25.19 -11.49 9.55
N ILE A 520 25.57 -10.69 10.55
CA ILE A 520 24.61 -10.04 11.47
C ILE A 520 23.65 -9.12 10.70
N ALA A 521 24.16 -8.38 9.71
CA ALA A 521 23.37 -7.53 8.84
C ALA A 521 22.46 -8.35 7.90
N CYS A 522 22.98 -9.43 7.31
CA CYS A 522 22.22 -10.32 6.43
C CYS A 522 21.03 -10.98 7.16
N LEU A 523 21.22 -11.38 8.42
CA LEU A 523 20.19 -12.02 9.24
C LEU A 523 19.24 -11.05 9.94
N ALA A 524 19.43 -9.74 9.78
CA ALA A 524 18.56 -8.72 10.39
C ALA A 524 17.05 -8.95 10.16
N PRO A 525 16.57 -9.41 8.99
CA PRO A 525 15.15 -9.68 8.78
C PRO A 525 14.55 -10.78 9.67
N ASN A 526 15.38 -11.65 10.24
CA ASN A 526 14.95 -12.70 11.16
C ASN A 526 14.58 -12.13 12.54
N ARG A 527 15.29 -11.08 12.99
CA ARG A 527 15.04 -10.39 14.26
C ARG A 527 13.79 -9.51 14.13
N ARG A 528 12.63 -10.05 14.52
CA ARG A 528 11.33 -9.38 14.35
C ARG A 528 10.35 -9.73 15.47
N VAL A 529 9.36 -8.88 15.68
CA VAL A 529 8.16 -9.20 16.45
C VAL A 529 6.96 -9.11 15.53
N VAL A 530 6.13 -10.14 15.51
CA VAL A 530 4.91 -10.19 14.69
C VAL A 530 3.70 -10.07 15.60
N VAL A 531 2.85 -9.08 15.34
CA VAL A 531 1.57 -8.88 16.02
C VAL A 531 0.46 -9.31 15.08
N GLU A 532 -0.25 -10.37 15.43
CA GLU A 532 -1.39 -10.89 14.69
C GLU A 532 -2.69 -10.48 15.40
N ILE A 533 -3.53 -9.72 14.72
CA ILE A 533 -4.83 -9.28 15.22
C ILE A 533 -5.91 -10.11 14.52
N THR A 534 -6.63 -10.90 15.31
CA THR A 534 -7.82 -11.63 14.86
C THR A 534 -9.03 -10.76 15.13
N ARG A 535 -9.76 -10.37 14.08
CA ARG A 535 -10.99 -9.57 14.24
C ARG A 535 -12.17 -10.48 14.57
N ALA A 536 -13.13 -9.99 15.33
CA ALA A 536 -14.39 -10.67 15.61
C ALA A 536 -15.31 -10.52 14.39
N GLN A 537 -15.79 -11.64 13.84
CA GLN A 537 -16.88 -11.58 12.89
C GLN A 537 -18.13 -10.96 13.55
N LYS A 538 -18.72 -9.98 12.87
CA LYS A 538 -20.04 -9.46 13.21
C LYS A 538 -21.05 -10.58 12.92
N GLU A 539 -21.59 -11.22 13.95
CA GLU A 539 -22.75 -12.10 13.79
C GLU A 539 -23.83 -11.31 13.04
N LYS A 540 -24.29 -11.89 11.94
CA LYS A 540 -25.23 -11.28 11.00
C LYS A 540 -26.66 -11.63 11.35
#